data_AF-A0A972IW52-F1
#
_entry.id   AF-A0A972IW52-F1
#
_cell.length_a   1.000
_cell.length_b   1.000
_cell.length_c   1.000
_cell.angle_alpha   90.00
_cell.angle_beta   90.00
_cell.angle_gamma   90.00
#
_symmetry.space_group_name_H-M   'P 1'
#
loop_
_entity.id
_entity.type
_entity.pdbx_description
1 polymer ?
#
loop_
_entity_poly.entity_id
_entity_poly.type
_entity_poly.pdbx_seq_one_letter_code
_entity_poly.pdbx_strand_id
1 'polypeptide(L)' 'MDKERLINPDVQAGDDRVDYTLRPKLLDEITGQDQIRENLAILLSAAKLRKEPLDHILFYGPPGLGKTTLAHVMA' A
#
# COMPACT_ATOMS: atom_id res chain seq x y z
N MET A 1 -31.61 -19.88 -1.28
CA MET A 1 -30.56 -19.89 -2.32
C MET A 1 -29.64 -18.73 -2.04
N ASP A 2 -28.77 -18.94 -1.07
CA ASP A 2 -27.79 -17.96 -0.64
C ASP A 2 -26.79 -17.76 -1.79
N LYS A 3 -26.75 -16.54 -2.32
CA LYS A 3 -25.75 -16.14 -3.30
C LYS A 3 -24.38 -16.28 -2.65
N GLU A 4 -23.70 -17.35 -3.02
CA GLU A 4 -22.30 -17.61 -2.70
C GLU A 4 -21.51 -16.32 -2.98
N ARG A 5 -20.97 -15.70 -1.92
CA ARG A 5 -20.13 -14.51 -2.08
C ARG A 5 -18.89 -14.95 -2.86
N LEU A 6 -18.76 -14.47 -4.10
CA LEU A 6 -17.62 -14.70 -5.00
C LEU A 6 -16.27 -14.20 -4.45
N ILE A 7 -16.27 -13.52 -3.30
CA ILE A 7 -15.09 -12.92 -2.70
C ILE A 7 -14.92 -13.57 -1.33
N ASN A 8 -14.05 -14.58 -1.27
CA ASN A 8 -13.68 -15.22 -0.03
C ASN A 8 -12.45 -14.47 0.54
N PRO A 9 -12.55 -13.82 1.70
CA PRO A 9 -11.44 -13.08 2.30
C PRO A 9 -10.43 -13.99 3.00
N ASP A 10 -10.69 -15.30 3.07
CA ASP A 10 -9.78 -16.27 3.66
C ASP A 10 -8.54 -16.46 2.79
N VAL A 11 -7.38 -16.27 3.41
CA VAL A 11 -6.06 -16.42 2.80
C VAL A 11 -5.86 -17.89 2.41
N GLN A 12 -5.76 -18.17 1.10
CA GLN A 12 -5.44 -19.51 0.61
C GLN A 12 -3.94 -19.77 0.76
N ALA A 13 -3.59 -20.83 1.50
CA ALA A 13 -2.21 -21.23 1.73
C ALA A 13 -1.49 -21.54 0.40
N GLY A 14 -0.67 -20.59 -0.06
CA GLY A 14 0.08 -20.67 -1.31
C GLY A 14 0.03 -19.40 -2.16
N ASP A 15 -1.04 -18.61 -2.05
CA ASP A 15 -1.26 -17.37 -2.82
C ASP A 15 -0.32 -16.25 -2.34
N ASP A 16 -0.08 -16.19 -1.03
CA ASP A 16 0.74 -15.15 -0.40
C ASP A 16 2.12 -14.96 -1.05
N ARG A 17 2.85 -16.04 -1.35
CA ARG A 17 4.25 -15.92 -1.83
C ARG A 17 4.32 -15.26 -3.20
N VAL A 18 3.37 -15.56 -4.08
CA VAL A 18 3.29 -14.96 -5.42
C VAL A 18 2.85 -13.51 -5.30
N ASP A 19 1.84 -13.27 -4.47
CA ASP A 19 1.28 -11.94 -4.23
C ASP A 19 2.32 -10.97 -3.61
N TYR A 20 3.16 -11.46 -2.69
CA TYR A 20 4.29 -10.70 -2.13
C TYR A 20 5.35 -10.34 -3.18
N THR A 21 5.62 -11.23 -4.14
CA THR A 21 6.59 -10.93 -5.21
C THR A 21 6.08 -9.93 -6.23
N LEU A 22 4.77 -9.81 -6.40
CA LEU A 22 4.13 -8.89 -7.34
C LEU A 22 3.86 -7.51 -6.73
N ARG A 23 3.90 -7.38 -5.39
CA ARG A 23 3.74 -6.09 -4.73
C ARG A 23 4.95 -5.19 -5.02
N PRO A 24 4.71 -3.91 -5.34
CA PRO A 24 5.78 -2.93 -5.45
C PRO A 24 6.54 -2.84 -4.13
N LYS A 25 7.85 -2.63 -4.23
CA LYS A 25 8.78 -2.44 -3.13
C LYS A 25 9.16 -0.98 -2.96
N LEU A 26 9.09 -0.21 -4.04
CA LEU A 26 9.42 1.20 -4.08
C LEU A 26 8.18 2.05 -4.38
N LEU A 27 8.19 3.29 -3.93
CA LEU A 27 7.08 4.25 -4.11
C LEU A 27 6.85 4.61 -5.58
N ASP A 28 7.89 4.52 -6.41
CA ASP A 28 7.85 4.77 -7.85
C ASP A 28 7.29 3.58 -8.66
N GLU A 29 7.33 2.37 -8.11
CA GLU A 29 6.73 1.16 -8.70
C GLU A 29 5.20 1.10 -8.52
N ILE A 30 4.64 1.96 -7.66
CA ILE A 30 3.18 2.05 -7.48
C ILE A 30 2.55 2.69 -8.73
N THR A 31 1.67 1.94 -9.38
CA THR A 31 0.94 2.40 -10.56
C THR A 31 -0.34 3.14 -10.16
N GLY A 32 -0.55 4.30 -10.80
CA GLY A 32 -1.62 5.23 -10.41
C GLY A 32 -1.36 5.90 -9.05
N GLN A 33 -2.42 6.44 -8.45
CA GLN A 33 -2.34 7.16 -7.17
C GLN A 33 -1.30 8.31 -7.18
N ASP A 34 -1.14 9.00 -8.32
CA ASP A 34 -0.07 9.97 -8.54
C ASP A 34 -0.02 11.06 -7.46
N GLN A 35 -1.19 11.60 -7.09
CA GLN A 35 -1.29 12.61 -6.04
C GLN A 35 -0.79 12.11 -4.68
N ILE A 36 -1.08 10.85 -4.33
CA ILE A 36 -0.65 10.25 -3.06
C ILE A 36 0.86 10.04 -3.10
N ARG A 37 1.40 9.50 -4.20
CA ARG A 37 2.83 9.29 -4.38
C ARG A 37 3.62 10.59 -4.29
N GLU A 38 3.14 11.66 -4.93
CA GLU A 38 3.77 12.98 -4.87
C GLU A 38 3.77 13.55 -3.44
N ASN A 39 2.62 13.49 -2.76
CA ASN A 39 2.52 13.95 -1.37
C ASN A 39 3.48 13.16 -0.45
N LEU A 40 3.55 11.84 -0.60
CA LEU A 40 4.47 11.00 0.17
C LEU A 40 5.94 11.33 -0.13
N ALA A 41 6.29 11.57 -1.41
CA ALA A 41 7.64 11.96 -1.79
C ALA A 41 8.07 13.29 -1.15
N ILE A 42 7.16 14.27 -1.07
CA ILE A 42 7.39 15.56 -0.40
C ILE A 42 7.63 15.33 1.11
N LEU A 43 6.76 14.56 1.77
CA LEU A 43 6.88 14.28 3.20
C LEU A 43 8.18 13.56 3.55
N LEU A 44 8.54 12.53 2.78
CA LEU A 44 9.80 11.79 2.94
C LEU A 44 11.01 12.70 2.73
N SER A 45 10.96 13.58 1.74
CA SER A 45 12.04 14.54 1.47
C SER A 45 12.20 15.53 2.62
N ALA A 46 11.10 16.03 3.18
CA ALA A 46 11.11 16.94 4.32
C ALA A 46 11.68 16.26 5.59
N ALA A 47 11.24 15.04 5.90
CA ALA A 47 11.76 14.27 7.03
C ALA A 47 13.27 14.02 6.91
N LYS A 48 13.74 13.64 5.70
CA LYS A 48 15.17 13.48 5.41
C LYS A 48 15.96 14.77 5.60
N LEU A 49 15.44 15.91 5.13
CA LEU A 49 16.09 17.22 5.29
C LEU A 49 16.23 17.62 6.76
N ARG A 50 15.18 17.37 7.56
CA ARG A 50 15.14 17.66 8.99
C ARG A 50 15.90 16.63 9.84
N LYS A 51 16.31 15.50 9.24
CA LYS A 51 16.96 14.36 9.92
C LYS A 51 16.13 13.83 11.09
N GLU A 52 14.82 13.82 10.93
CA GLU A 52 13.88 13.30 11.91
C GLU A 52 13.04 12.17 11.29
N PRO A 53 12.44 11.29 12.10
CA PRO A 53 11.49 10.31 11.62
C PRO A 53 10.31 10.97 10.90
N LEU A 54 9.73 10.26 9.92
CA LEU A 54 8.48 10.66 9.31
C LEU A 54 7.35 10.59 10.37
N ASP A 55 6.45 11.57 10.34
CA ASP A 55 5.24 11.56 11.16
C ASP A 55 4.32 10.38 10.82
N HIS A 56 3.33 10.14 11.69
CA HIS A 56 2.34 9.08 11.48
C HIS A 56 1.44 9.33 10.26
N ILE A 57 1.24 8.30 9.44
CA ILE A 57 0.39 8.34 8.24
C ILE A 57 -0.77 7.35 8.39
N LEU A 58 -1.98 7.80 8.07
CA LEU A 58 -3.19 6.98 8.02
C LEU A 58 -3.69 6.83 6.59
N PHE A 59 -3.70 5.60 6.07
CA PHE A 59 -4.35 5.27 4.79
C PHE A 59 -5.79 4.83 5.02
N TYR A 60 -6.77 5.58 4.50
CA TYR A 60 -8.19 5.25 4.61
C TYR A 60 -8.87 5.24 3.23
N GLY A 61 -9.96 4.47 3.11
CA GLY A 61 -10.78 4.40 1.89
C GLY A 61 -11.33 3.01 1.56
N PRO A 62 -12.17 2.89 0.51
CA PRO A 62 -12.76 1.64 0.03
C PRO A 62 -11.75 0.47 -0.15
N PRO A 63 -12.21 -0.80 -0.10
CA PRO A 63 -11.36 -1.96 -0.37
C PRO A 63 -10.79 -1.91 -1.81
N GLY A 64 -9.62 -2.50 -2.03
CA GLY A 64 -8.99 -2.58 -3.36
C GLY A 64 -8.15 -1.38 -3.80
N LEU A 65 -8.08 -0.30 -3.01
CA LEU A 65 -7.30 0.91 -3.36
C LEU A 65 -5.79 0.84 -3.08
N GLY A 66 -5.26 -0.32 -2.71
CA GLY A 66 -3.82 -0.49 -2.47
C GLY A 66 -3.31 0.07 -1.13
N LYS A 67 -4.17 0.30 -0.14
CA LYS A 67 -3.78 0.81 1.20
C LYS A 67 -2.71 -0.04 1.88
N THR A 68 -2.88 -1.37 1.87
CA THR A 68 -1.91 -2.31 2.44
C THR A 68 -0.60 -2.29 1.67
N THR A 69 -0.67 -2.14 0.34
CA THR A 69 0.50 -2.02 -0.54
C THR A 69 1.27 -0.74 -0.26
N LEU A 70 0.59 0.41 -0.14
CA LEU A 70 1.18 1.69 0.22
C LEU A 70 1.86 1.62 1.60
N ALA A 71 1.18 1.04 2.60
CA ALA A 71 1.77 0.84 3.92
C ALA A 71 3.01 -0.06 3.88
N HIS A 72 3.02 -1.11 3.04
CA HIS A 72 4.14 -2.01 2.89
C HIS A 72 5.37 -1.33 2.26
N VAL A 73 5.17 -0.50 1.23
CA VAL A 73 6.24 0.26 0.57
C VAL A 73 6.86 1.32 1.49
N MET A 74 6.08 1.83 2.45
CA MET A 74 6.51 2.86 3.40
C MET A 74 7.19 2.31 4.67
N ALA A 75 7.11 1.00 4.91
CA ALA A 75 7.64 0.31 6.10
C ALA A 75 9.11 -0.12 5.89
#